data_AF-A0A2V6V8X1-F1
#
_entry.id   AF-A0A2V6V8X1-F1
#
_cell.length_a   1.000
_cell.length_b   1.000
_cell.length_c   1.000
_cell.angle_alpha   90.00
_cell.angle_beta   90.00
_cell.angle_gamma   90.00
#
_symmetry.space_group_name_H-M   'P 1'
#
loop_
_entity.id
_entity.type
_entity.pdbx_description
1 polymer ?
#
loop_
_entity_poly.entity_id
_entity_poly.type
_entity_poly.pdbx_seq_one_letter_code
_entity_poly.pdbx_strand_id
1 'polypeptide(L)'
;MWFVLDRVDLDFVDTAPHHVCREVLLDVPADRAFDVLTGDRWLEWFPDLQDITWYPPRGVGGTRYLRLHRSEVHETFLAWEPGRRLAFSVDRSTVPFIKAMLVEFRLTPASAGNRTQVALCWHYKLPIWWRPMYASVRRRVEKILSAALAALKNFAER
;
A
#
# COMPACT_ATOMS: atom_id res chain seq x y z
N MET A 1 -15.10 4.97 15.15
CA MET A 1 -14.19 4.56 16.24
C MET A 1 -12.81 4.30 15.64
N TRP A 2 -11.75 4.78 16.27
CA TRP A 2 -10.37 4.53 15.83
C TRP A 2 -9.75 3.37 16.62
N PHE A 3 -8.98 2.54 15.93
CA PHE A 3 -8.22 1.43 16.50
C PHE A 3 -6.74 1.69 16.24
N VAL A 4 -5.95 1.69 17.31
CA VAL A 4 -4.49 1.80 17.23
C VAL A 4 -3.92 0.43 16.85
N LEU A 5 -3.00 0.44 15.90
CA LEU A 5 -2.27 -0.75 15.46
C LEU A 5 -0.89 -0.76 16.11
N ASP A 6 -0.35 -1.96 16.29
CA ASP A 6 1.05 -2.14 16.66
C ASP A 6 1.89 -1.58 15.51
N ARG A 7 2.72 -0.58 15.81
CA ARG A 7 3.66 -0.01 14.83
C ARG A 7 4.73 -1.05 14.52
N VAL A 8 5.04 -1.17 13.23
CA VAL A 8 5.99 -2.16 12.72
C VAL A 8 7.07 -1.47 11.89
N ASP A 9 8.24 -2.11 11.83
CA ASP A 9 9.37 -1.67 11.01
C ASP A 9 9.47 -2.52 9.73
N LEU A 10 10.49 -2.24 8.90
CA LEU A 10 10.64 -2.87 7.58
C LEU A 10 10.90 -4.38 7.63
N ASP A 11 11.41 -4.90 8.74
CA ASP A 11 11.63 -6.33 9.00
C ASP A 11 10.31 -7.13 9.13
N PHE A 12 9.19 -6.43 9.33
CA PHE A 12 7.88 -7.05 9.38
C PHE A 12 7.48 -7.71 8.05
N VAL A 13 8.11 -7.36 6.94
CA VAL A 13 7.92 -8.05 5.67
C VAL A 13 8.22 -9.55 5.77
N ASP A 14 9.20 -9.92 6.62
CA ASP A 14 9.66 -11.30 6.79
C ASP A 14 8.93 -12.03 7.94
N THR A 15 8.39 -11.29 8.91
CA THR A 15 7.80 -11.87 10.13
C THR A 15 6.28 -11.82 10.19
N ALA A 16 5.62 -11.11 9.25
CA ALA A 16 4.18 -10.98 9.24
C ALA A 16 3.47 -12.34 9.10
N PRO A 17 2.50 -12.67 10.00
CA PRO A 17 1.76 -13.93 9.93
C PRO A 17 0.96 -14.10 8.63
N HIS A 18 0.58 -12.98 8.00
CA HIS A 18 -0.14 -12.97 6.74
C HIS A 18 0.51 -11.98 5.77
N HIS A 19 0.74 -12.45 4.55
CA HIS A 19 1.21 -11.64 3.43
C HIS A 19 0.35 -11.93 2.21
N VAL A 20 0.01 -10.88 1.46
CA VAL A 20 -0.67 -10.99 0.18
C VAL A 20 0.00 -10.04 -0.78
N CYS A 21 0.48 -10.57 -1.92
CA CYS A 21 1.15 -9.78 -2.95
C CYS A 21 0.44 -9.94 -4.29
N ARG A 22 0.38 -8.84 -5.03
CA ARG A 22 -0.01 -8.79 -6.45
C ARG A 22 0.99 -7.94 -7.20
N GLU A 23 1.08 -8.16 -8.50
CA GLU A 23 1.98 -7.43 -9.36
C GLU A 23 1.32 -7.04 -10.66
N VAL A 24 1.87 -6.01 -11.29
CA VAL A 24 1.45 -5.53 -12.61
C VAL A 24 2.66 -5.02 -13.36
N LEU A 25 2.68 -5.23 -14.68
CA LEU A 25 3.66 -4.61 -15.57
C LEU A 25 3.09 -3.28 -16.09
N LEU A 26 3.84 -2.22 -15.86
CA LEU A 26 3.54 -0.88 -16.36
C LEU A 26 4.43 -0.56 -17.57
N ASP A 27 3.84 0.05 -18.59
CA ASP A 27 4.50 0.59 -19.78
C ASP A 27 5.07 2.00 -19.53
N VAL A 28 5.60 2.23 -18.32
CA VAL A 28 6.33 3.44 -17.95
C VAL A 28 7.61 3.13 -17.15
N PRO A 29 8.61 4.05 -17.16
CA PRO A 29 9.79 3.96 -16.31
C PRO A 29 9.47 3.94 -14.81
N ALA A 30 10.39 3.42 -14.00
CA ALA A 30 10.15 3.21 -12.58
C ALA A 30 9.99 4.53 -11.81
N ASP A 31 10.72 5.56 -12.20
CA ASP A 31 10.59 6.90 -11.62
C ASP A 31 9.21 7.48 -11.86
N ARG A 32 8.64 7.28 -13.07
CA ARG A 32 7.29 7.74 -13.38
C ARG A 32 6.24 7.01 -12.54
N ALA A 33 6.37 5.70 -12.39
CA ALA A 33 5.50 4.93 -11.52
C ALA A 33 5.62 5.36 -10.05
N PHE A 34 6.83 5.66 -9.59
CA PHE A 34 7.07 6.18 -8.24
C PHE A 34 6.42 7.54 -8.02
N ASP A 35 6.56 8.47 -8.97
CA ASP A 35 5.93 9.80 -8.93
C ASP A 35 4.41 9.71 -8.80
N VAL A 36 3.78 8.76 -9.49
CA VAL A 36 2.33 8.52 -9.36
C VAL A 36 1.97 8.04 -7.95
N LEU A 37 2.78 7.14 -7.37
CA LEU A 37 2.57 6.61 -6.03
C LEU A 37 2.80 7.65 -4.93
N THR A 38 3.68 8.62 -5.13
CA THR A 38 4.04 9.63 -4.11
C THR A 38 3.45 11.02 -4.36
N GLY A 39 2.84 11.24 -5.52
CA GLY A 39 2.25 12.51 -5.93
C GLY A 39 0.86 12.76 -5.35
N ASP A 40 0.31 13.93 -5.67
CA ASP A 40 -0.96 14.41 -5.09
C ASP A 40 -2.21 14.02 -5.88
N ARG A 41 -2.03 13.41 -7.06
CA ARG A 41 -3.12 13.04 -7.99
C ARG A 41 -3.81 11.71 -7.65
N TRP A 42 -3.68 11.23 -6.41
CA TRP A 42 -4.27 9.95 -5.98
C TRP A 42 -5.79 9.90 -6.18
N LEU A 43 -6.50 11.02 -5.97
CA LEU A 43 -7.96 11.10 -6.16
C LEU A 43 -8.40 10.85 -7.61
N GLU A 44 -7.50 10.98 -8.58
CA GLU A 44 -7.82 10.79 -10.00
C GLU A 44 -7.77 9.33 -10.43
N TRP A 45 -7.09 8.47 -9.66
CA TRP A 45 -6.85 7.09 -10.07
C TRP A 45 -7.18 6.05 -9.01
N PHE A 46 -7.13 6.36 -7.72
CA PHE A 46 -7.42 5.38 -6.68
C PHE A 46 -8.90 5.39 -6.30
N PRO A 47 -9.72 4.44 -6.78
CA PRO A 47 -11.19 4.59 -6.79
C PRO A 47 -11.83 4.63 -5.40
N ASP A 48 -11.18 4.01 -4.42
CA ASP A 48 -11.68 3.96 -3.04
C ASP A 48 -11.34 5.23 -2.24
N LEU A 49 -10.47 6.13 -2.75
CA LEU A 49 -10.01 7.31 -2.04
C LEU A 49 -11.02 8.46 -2.13
N GLN A 50 -11.34 9.04 -0.98
CA GLN A 50 -12.20 10.21 -0.84
C GLN A 50 -11.44 11.47 -0.39
N ASP A 51 -10.36 11.29 0.34
CA ASP A 51 -9.52 12.39 0.83
C ASP A 51 -8.12 11.89 1.17
N ILE A 52 -7.13 12.76 0.98
CA ILE A 52 -5.73 12.48 1.29
C ILE A 52 -5.08 13.73 1.87
N THR A 53 -4.38 13.57 2.99
CA THR A 53 -3.60 14.64 3.60
C THR A 53 -2.20 14.15 3.90
N TRP A 54 -1.21 14.82 3.33
CA TRP A 54 0.20 14.55 3.57
C TRP A 54 0.72 15.44 4.68
N TYR A 55 1.50 14.86 5.58
CA TYR A 55 2.19 15.59 6.64
C TYR A 55 3.70 15.46 6.44
N PRO A 56 4.46 16.56 6.60
CA PRO A 56 5.90 16.56 6.35
C PRO A 56 6.65 15.65 7.35
N PRO A 57 7.82 15.12 6.96
CA PRO A 57 8.46 15.27 5.65
C PRO A 57 7.78 14.44 4.55
N ARG A 58 7.98 14.81 3.27
CA ARG A 58 7.66 13.93 2.13
C ARG A 58 8.78 12.89 1.98
N GLY A 59 8.73 11.84 2.78
CA GLY A 59 9.80 10.85 2.89
C GLY A 59 9.65 9.97 4.11
N VAL A 60 10.71 9.22 4.44
CA VAL A 60 10.77 8.37 5.65
C VAL A 60 10.49 9.21 6.91
N GLY A 61 9.66 8.68 7.80
CA GLY A 61 9.18 9.37 9.00
C GLY A 61 8.03 10.36 8.76
N GLY A 62 7.75 10.70 7.51
CA GLY A 62 6.54 11.40 7.11
C GLY A 62 5.28 10.57 7.39
N THR A 63 4.14 11.25 7.50
CA THR A 63 2.86 10.57 7.69
C THR A 63 1.84 11.04 6.67
N ARG A 64 0.82 10.22 6.43
CA ARG A 64 -0.37 10.67 5.73
C ARG A 64 -1.65 10.13 6.34
N TYR A 65 -2.71 10.88 6.14
CA TYR A 65 -4.08 10.46 6.40
C TYR A 65 -4.76 10.14 5.07
N LEU A 66 -5.51 9.04 5.04
CA LEU A 66 -6.38 8.68 3.92
C LEU A 66 -7.79 8.45 4.45
N ARG A 67 -8.78 9.07 3.80
CA ARG A 67 -10.18 8.71 3.91
C ARG A 67 -10.57 7.88 2.70
N LEU A 68 -10.91 6.62 2.93
CA LEU A 68 -11.44 5.71 1.92
C LEU A 68 -12.98 5.67 2.01
N HIS A 69 -13.65 5.05 1.05
CA HIS A 69 -15.12 4.92 1.06
C HIS A 69 -15.65 4.26 2.35
N ARG A 70 -14.93 3.29 2.89
CA ARG A 70 -15.40 2.45 4.02
C ARG A 70 -14.52 2.50 5.25
N SER A 71 -13.42 3.23 5.21
CA SER A 71 -12.44 3.27 6.30
C SER A 71 -11.58 4.50 6.23
N GLU A 72 -10.94 4.84 7.34
CA GLU A 72 -9.94 5.89 7.43
C GLU A 72 -8.67 5.29 8.01
N VAL A 73 -7.51 5.78 7.57
CA VAL A 73 -6.20 5.31 8.01
C VAL A 73 -5.24 6.48 8.24
N HIS A 74 -4.38 6.34 9.24
CA HIS A 74 -3.13 7.10 9.36
C HIS A 74 -1.98 6.14 9.22
N GLU A 75 -0.97 6.55 8.47
CA GLU A 75 0.21 5.73 8.23
C GLU A 75 1.49 6.55 8.16
N THR A 76 2.58 5.92 8.59
CA THR A 76 3.94 6.47 8.64
C THR A 76 4.82 5.78 7.60
N PHE A 77 5.56 6.56 6.82
CA PHE A 77 6.49 6.04 5.81
C PHE A 77 7.75 5.47 6.45
N LEU A 78 8.06 4.23 6.08
CA LEU A 78 9.24 3.49 6.53
C LEU A 78 10.33 3.40 5.45
N ALA A 79 9.93 3.33 4.18
CA ALA A 79 10.84 3.38 3.03
C ALA A 79 10.32 4.34 1.98
N TRP A 80 11.22 5.13 1.40
CA TRP A 80 10.96 6.08 0.33
C TRP A 80 12.18 6.13 -0.60
N GLU A 81 12.25 5.17 -1.51
CA GLU A 81 13.36 4.98 -2.45
C GLU A 81 12.83 5.20 -3.87
N PRO A 82 13.11 6.37 -4.49
CA PRO A 82 12.65 6.69 -5.83
C PRO A 82 12.94 5.56 -6.84
N GLY A 83 11.93 5.21 -7.62
CA GLY A 83 12.01 4.17 -8.64
C GLY A 83 12.25 2.74 -8.13
N ARG A 84 12.25 2.52 -6.81
CA ARG A 84 12.62 1.22 -6.21
C ARG A 84 11.64 0.70 -5.16
N ARG A 85 11.33 1.49 -4.14
CA ARG A 85 10.58 0.99 -2.97
C ARG A 85 9.83 2.11 -2.26
N LEU A 86 8.58 1.83 -1.94
CA LEU A 86 7.77 2.68 -1.05
C LEU A 86 7.12 1.77 -0.01
N ALA A 87 7.33 2.02 1.27
CA ALA A 87 6.71 1.21 2.33
C ALA A 87 6.23 2.09 3.48
N PHE A 88 5.12 1.70 4.09
CA PHE A 88 4.52 2.43 5.20
C PHE A 88 3.81 1.49 6.18
N SER A 89 3.88 1.83 7.47
CA SER A 89 3.16 1.18 8.57
C SER A 89 1.87 1.92 8.85
N VAL A 90 0.77 1.20 9.01
CA VAL A 90 -0.51 1.79 9.41
C VAL A 90 -0.52 1.94 10.93
N ASP A 91 -0.60 3.17 11.43
CA ASP A 91 -0.54 3.48 12.86
C ASP A 91 -1.91 3.36 13.53
N ARG A 92 -2.97 3.79 12.82
CA ARG A 92 -4.36 3.64 13.27
C ARG A 92 -5.31 3.55 12.10
N SER A 93 -6.41 2.81 12.28
CA SER A 93 -7.49 2.73 11.30
C SER A 93 -8.86 2.68 11.95
N THR A 94 -9.91 2.90 11.17
CA THR A 94 -11.29 2.61 11.60
C THR A 94 -11.70 1.15 11.39
N VAL A 95 -10.77 0.29 10.93
CA VAL A 95 -10.99 -1.15 10.73
C VAL A 95 -10.64 -1.92 12.01
N PRO A 96 -11.63 -2.55 12.70
CA PRO A 96 -11.46 -3.05 14.07
C PRO A 96 -10.54 -4.27 14.24
N PHE A 97 -10.25 -5.01 13.17
CA PHE A 97 -9.65 -6.34 13.28
C PHE A 97 -8.18 -6.41 12.86
N ILE A 98 -7.58 -5.29 12.45
CA ILE A 98 -6.17 -5.28 12.05
C ILE A 98 -5.34 -4.92 13.29
N LYS A 99 -4.41 -5.80 13.66
CA LYS A 99 -3.51 -5.59 14.81
C LYS A 99 -2.22 -4.90 14.43
N ALA A 100 -1.65 -5.26 13.28
CA ALA A 100 -0.46 -4.64 12.72
C ALA A 100 -0.58 -4.70 11.19
N MET A 101 -0.06 -3.70 10.48
CA MET A 101 -0.10 -3.69 9.01
C MET A 101 1.04 -2.84 8.43
N LEU A 102 1.73 -3.43 7.46
CA LEU A 102 2.71 -2.79 6.60
C LEU A 102 2.27 -2.98 5.15
N VAL A 103 2.31 -1.91 4.37
CA VAL A 103 2.08 -1.94 2.94
C VAL A 103 3.38 -1.62 2.24
N GLU A 104 3.71 -2.39 1.22
CA GLU A 104 4.95 -2.25 0.46
C GLU A 104 4.66 -2.24 -1.04
N PHE A 105 5.22 -1.27 -1.74
CA PHE A 105 5.40 -1.24 -3.18
C PHE A 105 6.87 -1.49 -3.51
N ARG A 106 7.14 -2.45 -4.41
CA ARG A 106 8.46 -2.67 -5.02
C ARG A 106 8.37 -2.40 -6.51
N LEU A 107 9.29 -1.59 -7.02
CA LEU A 107 9.39 -1.22 -8.42
C LEU A 107 10.67 -1.83 -8.98
N THR A 108 10.52 -2.68 -10.00
CA THR A 108 11.65 -3.32 -10.68
C THR A 108 11.64 -2.88 -12.14
N PRO A 109 12.60 -2.06 -12.58
CA PRO A 109 12.74 -1.70 -14.00
C PRO A 109 12.90 -2.96 -14.85
N ALA A 110 12.16 -3.05 -15.95
CA ALA A 110 12.40 -4.08 -16.96
C ALA A 110 13.65 -3.75 -17.77
N SER A 111 14.20 -4.75 -18.48
CA SER A 111 15.51 -4.66 -19.17
C SER A 111 15.70 -3.48 -20.13
N ALA A 112 14.61 -2.90 -20.64
CA ALA A 112 14.64 -1.75 -21.55
C ALA A 112 14.44 -0.37 -20.87
N GLY A 113 14.23 -0.33 -19.55
CA GLY A 113 14.08 0.90 -18.75
C GLY A 113 12.77 1.68 -18.95
N ASN A 114 12.01 1.37 -20.00
CA ASN A 114 10.72 1.99 -20.34
C ASN A 114 9.51 1.30 -19.72
N ARG A 115 9.70 0.13 -19.10
CA ARG A 115 8.67 -0.63 -18.40
C ARG A 115 9.10 -0.93 -16.98
N THR A 116 8.13 -1.11 -16.10
CA THR A 116 8.38 -1.37 -14.68
C THR A 116 7.42 -2.41 -14.15
N GLN A 117 7.94 -3.44 -13.50
CA GLN A 117 7.15 -4.36 -12.71
C GLN A 117 6.91 -3.74 -11.34
N VAL A 118 5.65 -3.53 -10.99
CA VAL A 118 5.24 -3.00 -9.69
C VAL A 118 4.58 -4.12 -8.90
N ALA A 119 5.18 -4.51 -7.78
CA ALA A 119 4.59 -5.42 -6.82
C ALA A 119 4.04 -4.64 -5.63
N LEU A 120 2.78 -4.91 -5.27
CA LEU A 120 2.10 -4.39 -4.10
C LEU A 120 1.84 -5.54 -3.13
N CYS A 121 2.39 -5.43 -1.92
CA CYS A 121 2.26 -6.41 -0.86
C CYS A 121 1.62 -5.79 0.40
N TRP A 122 0.66 -6.50 0.98
CA TRP A 122 0.13 -6.22 2.31
C TRP A 122 0.62 -7.28 3.28
N HIS A 123 1.32 -6.84 4.33
CA HIS A 123 1.81 -7.64 5.43
C HIS A 123 1.00 -7.27 6.66
N TYR A 124 0.29 -8.21 7.28
CA TYR A 124 -0.63 -7.86 8.36
C TYR A 124 -0.81 -8.97 9.39
N LYS A 125 -1.28 -8.57 10.57
CA LYS A 125 -1.62 -9.44 11.69
C LYS A 125 -3.09 -9.29 12.04
N LEU A 126 -3.82 -10.40 12.06
CA LEU A 126 -5.20 -10.47 12.55
C LEU A 126 -5.23 -11.16 13.93
N PRO A 127 -6.28 -10.94 14.73
CA PRO A 127 -6.50 -11.71 15.95
C PRO A 127 -6.59 -13.22 15.66
N ILE A 128 -6.05 -14.03 16.57
CA ILE A 128 -6.00 -15.49 16.44
C ILE A 128 -7.40 -16.13 16.28
N TRP A 129 -8.44 -15.52 16.84
CA TRP A 129 -9.82 -16.02 16.77
C TRP A 129 -10.48 -15.81 15.39
N TRP A 130 -9.84 -15.06 14.47
CA TRP A 130 -10.30 -14.88 13.08
C TRP A 130 -9.87 -16.00 12.12
N ARG A 131 -9.17 -17.02 12.63
CA ARG A 131 -8.70 -18.18 11.86
C ARG A 131 -9.64 -18.74 10.79
N PRO A 132 -10.92 -19.06 11.07
CA PRO A 132 -11.81 -19.63 10.06
C PRO A 132 -12.10 -18.66 8.90
N MET A 133 -11.95 -17.36 9.11
CA MET A 133 -12.21 -16.34 8.10
C MET A 133 -10.96 -15.98 7.27
N TYR A 134 -9.76 -16.43 7.63
CA TYR A 134 -8.51 -16.01 6.98
C TYR A 134 -8.49 -16.25 5.47
N ALA A 135 -9.02 -17.39 4.99
CA ALA A 135 -9.09 -17.67 3.55
C ALA A 135 -9.99 -16.66 2.81
N SER A 136 -11.09 -16.24 3.44
CA SER A 136 -12.00 -15.25 2.86
C SER A 136 -11.42 -13.84 2.93
N VAL A 137 -10.74 -13.48 4.04
CA VAL A 137 -10.02 -12.21 4.16
C VAL A 137 -8.93 -12.12 3.11
N ARG A 138 -8.10 -13.16 2.96
CA ARG A 138 -7.06 -13.24 1.94
C ARG A 138 -7.63 -13.00 0.54
N ARG A 139 -8.68 -13.72 0.13
CA ARG A 139 -9.32 -13.52 -1.19
C ARG A 139 -9.82 -12.10 -1.39
N ARG A 140 -10.34 -11.45 -0.34
CA ARG A 140 -10.77 -10.05 -0.40
C ARG A 140 -9.60 -9.09 -0.54
N VAL A 141 -8.52 -9.30 0.21
CA VAL A 141 -7.28 -8.51 0.09
C VAL A 141 -6.71 -8.66 -1.32
N GLU A 142 -6.62 -9.89 -1.85
CA GLU A 142 -6.15 -10.14 -3.21
C GLU A 142 -6.93 -9.33 -4.25
N LYS A 143 -8.27 -9.29 -4.14
CA LYS A 143 -9.11 -8.47 -5.03
C LYS A 143 -8.84 -6.98 -4.89
N ILE A 144 -8.65 -6.47 -3.67
CA ILE A 144 -8.33 -5.07 -3.42
C ILE A 144 -6.99 -4.70 -4.06
N LEU A 145 -5.94 -5.52 -3.86
CA LEU A 145 -4.63 -5.25 -4.45
C LEU A 145 -4.66 -5.29 -5.97
N SER A 146 -5.34 -6.29 -6.55
CA SER A 146 -5.52 -6.37 -8.00
C SER A 146 -6.26 -5.16 -8.57
N ALA A 147 -7.32 -4.70 -7.91
CA ALA A 147 -8.06 -3.50 -8.34
C ALA A 147 -7.19 -2.23 -8.25
N ALA A 148 -6.45 -2.06 -7.15
CA ALA A 148 -5.55 -0.93 -6.94
C ALA A 148 -4.45 -0.88 -8.03
N LEU A 149 -3.81 -2.02 -8.33
CA LEU A 149 -2.79 -2.11 -9.36
C LEU A 149 -3.35 -1.90 -10.78
N ALA A 150 -4.55 -2.39 -11.06
CA ALA A 150 -5.21 -2.14 -12.35
C ALA A 150 -5.51 -0.65 -12.54
N ALA A 151 -5.99 0.03 -11.48
CA ALA A 151 -6.26 1.45 -11.51
C ALA A 151 -4.97 2.28 -11.65
N LEU A 152 -3.90 1.89 -10.94
CA LEU A 152 -2.57 2.46 -11.09
C LEU A 152 -2.06 2.34 -12.54
N LYS A 153 -2.16 1.14 -13.14
CA LYS A 153 -1.75 0.91 -14.53
C LYS A 153 -2.48 1.83 -15.49
N ASN A 154 -3.80 1.87 -15.39
CA ASN A 154 -4.64 2.69 -16.26
C ASN A 154 -4.35 4.19 -16.15
N PHE A 155 -3.81 4.67 -15.04
CA PHE A 155 -3.46 6.07 -14.86
C PHE A 155 -2.02 6.37 -15.25
N ALA A 156 -1.08 5.49 -14.88
CA ALA A 156 0.33 5.68 -15.16
C ALA A 156 0.63 5.68 -16.67
N GLU A 157 -0.14 4.92 -17.46
CA GLU A 157 0.03 4.76 -18.91
C GLU A 157 -0.79 5.74 -19.77
N ARG A 158 -1.49 6.69 -19.13
CA ARG A 158 -2.14 7.81 -19.81
C ARG A 158 -1.16 8.95 -20.04
#